data_AF-A0A0Q7TK18-F1
#
_entry.id   AF-A0A0Q7TK18-F1
#
_cell.length_a   1.000
_cell.length_b   1.000
_cell.length_c   1.000
_cell.angle_alpha   90.00
_cell.angle_beta   90.00
_cell.angle_gamma   90.00
#
_symmetry.space_group_name_H-M   'P 1'
#
loop_
_entity.id
_entity.type
_entity.pdbx_description
1 polymer ?
#
loop_
_entity_poly.entity_id
_entity_poly.type
_entity_poly.pdbx_seq_one_letter_code
_entity_poly.pdbx_strand_id
1 'polypeptide(L)'
;MLKHIWLVAFGSLLWCVTVWPAQSRPIAIVAFGDSATSGYLIKRDDAYPAQLQRVLRAKGYDVVVSNAGVAGDTTQGALKRLDLAIDPDTAICIVEFGVNDLRMGVPRAVMEKRLGTIIETLNRRHIEVLVIRYGGVDLSHVAVRHHALYVPWKVAPGRHRARDGAHYNAEGYRIVVGQMLPAVETLIRRVRP
;
A
#
# COMPACT_ATOMS: atom_id res chain seq x y z
N MET A 1 -40.29 70.77 28.46
CA MET A 1 -40.19 69.82 27.32
C MET A 1 -39.08 68.82 27.63
N LEU A 2 -39.45 67.63 28.09
CA LEU A 2 -38.50 66.52 28.33
C LEU A 2 -38.02 65.96 26.98
N LYS A 3 -36.71 65.77 26.82
CA LYS A 3 -36.12 65.05 25.67
C LYS A 3 -35.89 63.60 26.10
N HIS A 4 -36.59 62.65 25.48
CA HIS A 4 -36.36 61.22 25.67
C HIS A 4 -35.17 60.76 24.82
N ILE A 5 -34.18 60.15 25.48
CA ILE A 5 -33.05 59.45 24.84
C ILE A 5 -33.46 57.99 24.71
N TRP A 6 -33.50 57.46 23.49
CA TRP A 6 -33.66 56.04 23.23
C TRP A 6 -32.27 55.38 23.21
N LEU A 7 -31.99 54.55 24.22
CA LEU A 7 -30.86 53.63 24.22
C LEU A 7 -31.22 52.41 23.38
N VAL A 8 -30.63 52.30 22.18
CA VAL A 8 -30.67 51.07 21.38
C VAL A 8 -29.61 50.13 21.91
N ALA A 9 -30.03 49.08 22.62
CA ALA A 9 -29.16 48.00 23.05
C ALA A 9 -28.79 47.13 21.85
N PHE A 10 -27.55 47.19 21.40
CA PHE A 10 -26.98 46.23 20.46
C PHE A 10 -26.71 44.91 21.21
N GLY A 11 -27.61 43.94 21.05
CA GLY A 11 -27.38 42.57 21.51
C GLY A 11 -26.27 41.92 20.65
N SER A 12 -25.11 41.68 21.24
CA SER A 12 -24.03 40.91 20.63
C SER A 12 -24.41 39.43 20.61
N LEU A 13 -24.87 38.95 19.45
CA LEU A 13 -25.05 37.52 19.19
C LEU A 13 -23.65 36.87 19.09
N LEU A 14 -23.22 36.18 20.15
CA LEU A 14 -22.02 35.35 20.13
C LEU A 14 -22.27 34.14 19.23
N TRP A 15 -21.84 34.24 17.97
CA TRP A 15 -21.87 33.13 17.02
C TRP A 15 -20.70 32.20 17.37
N CYS A 16 -21.00 31.13 18.11
CA CYS A 16 -20.03 30.08 18.40
C CYS A 16 -19.78 29.31 17.09
N VAL A 17 -18.72 29.68 16.37
CA VAL A 17 -18.27 28.92 15.20
C VAL A 17 -17.69 27.62 15.73
N THR A 18 -18.50 26.57 15.71
CA THR A 18 -18.02 25.21 15.95
C THR A 18 -17.13 24.82 14.80
N VAL A 19 -15.82 24.97 14.98
CA VAL A 19 -14.82 24.41 14.06
C VAL A 19 -14.87 22.89 14.24
N TRP A 20 -15.60 22.18 13.38
CA TRP A 20 -15.48 20.74 13.30
C TRP A 20 -14.05 20.40 12.84
N PRO A 21 -13.31 19.53 13.54
CA PRO A 21 -12.04 19.05 13.03
C PRO A 21 -12.31 18.36 11.70
N ALA A 22 -11.63 18.81 10.64
CA ALA A 22 -11.64 18.08 9.38
C ALA A 22 -11.07 16.68 9.66
N GLN A 23 -11.91 15.65 9.58
CA GLN A 23 -11.46 14.29 9.74
C GLN A 23 -10.50 13.98 8.58
N SER A 24 -9.23 13.76 8.90
CA SER A 24 -8.24 13.42 7.89
C SER A 24 -8.68 12.12 7.21
N ARG A 25 -8.59 12.09 5.87
CA ARG A 25 -8.92 10.87 5.13
C ARG A 25 -7.94 9.75 5.55
N PRO A 26 -8.40 8.49 5.60
CA PRO A 26 -7.51 7.36 5.82
C PRO A 26 -6.39 7.34 4.78
N ILE A 27 -5.18 6.93 5.16
CA ILE A 27 -4.08 6.76 4.20
C ILE A 27 -4.43 5.58 3.28
N ALA A 28 -4.52 5.84 1.98
CA ALA A 28 -4.75 4.81 0.98
C ALA A 28 -3.43 4.09 0.62
N ILE A 29 -3.41 2.77 0.84
CA ILE A 29 -2.32 1.88 0.49
C ILE A 29 -2.82 0.89 -0.55
N VAL A 30 -2.15 0.79 -1.70
CA VAL A 30 -2.46 -0.23 -2.70
C VAL A 30 -1.41 -1.33 -2.66
N ALA A 31 -1.84 -2.58 -2.49
CA ALA A 31 -1.00 -3.75 -2.70
C ALA A 31 -1.11 -4.19 -4.16
N PHE A 32 -0.09 -3.87 -4.96
CA PHE A 32 -0.04 -4.07 -6.40
C PHE A 32 0.94 -5.20 -6.74
N GLY A 33 0.40 -6.37 -7.07
CA GLY A 33 1.25 -7.54 -7.32
C GLY A 33 0.57 -8.69 -8.04
N ASP A 34 1.16 -9.87 -7.93
CA ASP A 34 0.70 -11.07 -8.61
C ASP A 34 -0.18 -11.97 -7.70
N SER A 35 -0.10 -13.29 -7.92
CA SER A 35 -0.64 -14.34 -7.08
C SER A 35 -0.31 -14.19 -5.58
N ALA A 36 0.94 -13.84 -5.21
CA ALA A 36 1.30 -13.72 -3.81
C ALA A 36 0.64 -12.51 -3.14
N THR A 37 0.33 -11.47 -3.91
CA THR A 37 -0.48 -10.34 -3.45
C THR A 37 -1.97 -10.64 -3.45
N SER A 38 -2.45 -11.39 -4.44
CA SER A 38 -3.88 -11.74 -4.55
C SER A 38 -4.39 -12.61 -3.40
N GLY A 39 -3.50 -13.32 -2.70
CA GLY A 39 -3.86 -14.39 -1.77
C GLY A 39 -4.30 -15.65 -2.49
N TYR A 40 -3.58 -16.05 -3.55
CA TYR A 40 -3.92 -17.22 -4.35
C TYR A 40 -4.03 -18.47 -3.46
N LEU A 41 -5.11 -19.25 -3.65
CA LEU A 41 -5.48 -20.46 -2.89
C LEU A 41 -5.96 -20.24 -1.44
N ILE A 42 -6.15 -19.01 -0.99
CA ILE A 42 -6.72 -18.69 0.32
C ILE A 42 -7.83 -17.64 0.21
N LYS A 43 -8.52 -17.35 1.32
CA LYS A 43 -9.50 -16.26 1.35
C LYS A 43 -8.79 -14.92 1.24
N ARG A 44 -9.41 -13.93 0.59
CA ARG A 44 -8.81 -12.59 0.46
C ARG A 44 -8.53 -11.95 1.83
N ASP A 45 -9.36 -12.22 2.84
CA ASP A 45 -9.15 -11.73 4.21
C ASP A 45 -7.94 -12.35 4.91
N ASP A 46 -7.47 -13.50 4.43
CA ASP A 46 -6.27 -14.18 4.90
C ASP A 46 -5.01 -13.75 4.14
N ALA A 47 -5.13 -12.98 3.06
CA ALA A 47 -3.99 -12.44 2.33
C ALA A 47 -3.31 -11.31 3.10
N TYR A 48 -2.03 -11.06 2.81
CA TYR A 48 -1.27 -10.02 3.52
C TYR A 48 -1.89 -8.61 3.46
N PRO A 49 -2.55 -8.14 2.37
CA PRO A 49 -3.09 -6.78 2.37
C PRO A 49 -4.19 -6.58 3.43
N ALA A 50 -5.10 -7.54 3.56
CA ALA A 50 -6.15 -7.51 4.57
C ALA A 50 -5.58 -7.66 5.99
N GLN A 51 -4.61 -8.55 6.18
CA GLN A 51 -3.90 -8.69 7.45
C GLN A 51 -3.14 -7.42 7.84
N LEU A 52 -2.43 -6.79 6.89
CA LEU A 52 -1.68 -5.56 7.08
C LEU A 52 -2.62 -4.43 7.53
N GLN A 53 -3.78 -4.26 6.89
CA GLN A 53 -4.77 -3.28 7.31
C GLN A 53 -5.19 -3.48 8.77
N ARG A 54 -5.52 -4.73 9.17
CA ARG A 54 -5.91 -5.04 10.55
C ARG A 54 -4.81 -4.72 11.54
N VAL A 55 -3.56 -5.09 11.23
CA VAL A 55 -2.40 -4.83 12.09
C VAL A 55 -2.13 -3.33 12.23
N LEU A 56 -2.17 -2.58 11.14
CA LEU A 56 -1.95 -1.13 11.15
C LEU A 56 -3.06 -0.40 11.94
N ARG A 57 -4.33 -0.76 11.72
CA ARG A 57 -5.46 -0.19 12.47
C ARG A 57 -5.39 -0.50 13.97
N ALA A 58 -5.01 -1.72 14.34
CA ALA A 58 -4.79 -2.09 15.74
C ALA A 58 -3.65 -1.28 16.39
N LYS A 59 -2.74 -0.73 15.59
CA LYS A 59 -1.65 0.15 16.04
C LYS A 59 -2.01 1.65 16.00
N GLY A 60 -3.27 1.99 15.73
CA GLY A 60 -3.77 3.36 15.73
C GLY A 60 -3.61 4.10 14.40
N TYR A 61 -3.15 3.44 13.34
CA TYR A 61 -3.10 4.04 12.01
C TYR A 61 -4.48 4.01 11.34
N ASP A 62 -4.95 5.16 10.89
CA ASP A 62 -6.13 5.26 10.04
C ASP A 62 -5.73 5.03 8.57
N VAL A 63 -5.84 3.78 8.13
CA VAL A 63 -5.42 3.30 6.82
C VAL A 63 -6.52 2.48 6.14
N VAL A 64 -6.50 2.49 4.82
CA VAL A 64 -7.20 1.53 3.95
C VAL A 64 -6.18 0.84 3.07
N VAL A 65 -6.20 -0.49 3.01
CA VAL A 65 -5.31 -1.29 2.18
C VAL A 65 -6.12 -2.04 1.13
N SER A 66 -6.01 -1.64 -0.13
CA SER A 66 -6.66 -2.33 -1.24
C SER A 66 -5.76 -3.43 -1.81
N ASN A 67 -6.38 -4.51 -2.27
CA ASN A 67 -5.66 -5.64 -2.88
C ASN A 67 -5.85 -5.61 -4.40
N ALA A 68 -4.84 -5.12 -5.10
CA ALA A 68 -4.73 -5.13 -6.56
C ALA A 68 -3.85 -6.28 -7.07
N GLY A 69 -3.90 -7.43 -6.39
CA GLY A 69 -3.20 -8.66 -6.78
C GLY A 69 -3.92 -9.45 -7.87
N VAL A 70 -3.21 -9.82 -8.93
CA VAL A 70 -3.73 -10.65 -10.04
C VAL A 70 -2.85 -11.88 -10.23
N ALA A 71 -3.41 -13.07 -10.00
CA ALA A 71 -2.65 -14.31 -10.10
C ALA A 71 -2.11 -14.54 -11.53
N GLY A 72 -0.84 -14.92 -11.63
CA GLY A 72 -0.15 -15.15 -12.91
C GLY A 72 0.34 -13.89 -13.62
N ASP A 73 0.13 -12.71 -13.05
CA ASP A 73 0.52 -11.45 -13.67
C ASP A 73 2.06 -11.31 -13.78
N THR A 74 2.51 -10.59 -14.81
CA THR A 74 3.92 -10.31 -15.09
C THR A 74 4.19 -8.82 -14.96
N THR A 75 5.45 -8.39 -14.99
CA THR A 75 5.78 -6.96 -15.05
C THR A 75 5.21 -6.26 -16.30
N GLN A 76 4.97 -7.00 -17.39
CA GLN A 76 4.28 -6.45 -18.57
C GLN A 76 2.79 -6.22 -18.31
N GLY A 77 2.11 -7.20 -17.70
CA GLY A 77 0.70 -7.07 -17.37
C GLY A 77 0.45 -6.00 -16.30
N ALA A 78 1.35 -5.88 -15.33
CA ALA A 78 1.39 -4.79 -14.37
C ALA A 78 1.41 -3.41 -15.05
N LEU A 79 2.33 -3.18 -16.00
CA LEU A 79 2.38 -1.91 -16.75
C LEU A 79 1.06 -1.60 -17.48
N LYS A 80 0.41 -2.61 -18.06
CA LYS A 80 -0.85 -2.42 -18.79
C LYS A 80 -2.02 -1.99 -17.89
N ARG A 81 -1.99 -2.36 -16.61
CA ARG A 81 -3.10 -2.09 -15.67
C ARG A 81 -2.75 -1.08 -14.58
N LEU A 82 -1.57 -0.47 -14.63
CA LEU A 82 -1.07 0.40 -13.56
C LEU A 82 -2.04 1.55 -13.28
N ASP A 83 -2.51 2.25 -14.32
CA ASP A 83 -3.42 3.39 -14.14
C ASP A 83 -4.80 2.98 -13.62
N LEU A 84 -5.27 1.79 -13.98
CA LEU A 84 -6.53 1.23 -13.48
C LEU A 84 -6.43 0.73 -12.04
N ALA A 85 -5.26 0.19 -11.66
CA ALA A 85 -5.06 -0.46 -10.38
C ALA A 85 -4.71 0.51 -9.24
N ILE A 86 -4.21 1.71 -9.57
CA ILE A 86 -3.71 2.68 -8.60
C ILE A 86 -4.61 3.91 -8.61
N ASP A 87 -5.43 4.06 -7.58
CA ASP A 87 -6.35 5.19 -7.42
C ASP A 87 -5.61 6.53 -7.29
N PRO A 88 -6.20 7.66 -7.71
CA PRO A 88 -5.58 8.98 -7.64
C PRO A 88 -5.14 9.42 -6.24
N ASP A 89 -5.79 8.95 -5.20
CA ASP A 89 -5.51 9.28 -3.79
C ASP A 89 -4.58 8.27 -3.10
N THR A 90 -4.05 7.29 -3.84
CA THR A 90 -3.06 6.34 -3.32
C THR A 90 -1.85 7.08 -2.78
N ALA A 91 -1.51 6.88 -1.50
CA ALA A 91 -0.33 7.48 -0.87
C ALA A 91 0.87 6.52 -0.86
N ILE A 92 0.60 5.22 -0.73
CA ILE A 92 1.64 4.18 -0.66
C ILE A 92 1.28 3.04 -1.60
N CYS A 93 2.25 2.54 -2.35
CA CYS A 93 2.10 1.35 -3.18
C CYS A 93 3.11 0.26 -2.79
N ILE A 94 2.60 -0.93 -2.48
CA ILE A 94 3.41 -2.12 -2.21
C ILE A 94 3.48 -2.93 -3.51
N VAL A 95 4.67 -3.06 -4.10
CA VAL A 95 4.90 -3.66 -5.42
C VAL A 95 5.53 -5.04 -5.29
N GLU A 96 4.92 -6.05 -5.91
CA GLU A 96 5.37 -7.44 -5.86
C GLU A 96 5.16 -8.14 -7.20
N PHE A 97 6.24 -8.35 -7.97
CA PHE A 97 6.21 -9.03 -9.27
C PHE A 97 7.54 -9.74 -9.57
N GLY A 98 7.55 -10.51 -10.67
CA GLY A 98 8.76 -11.00 -11.32
C GLY A 98 8.90 -12.52 -11.32
N VAL A 99 8.23 -13.23 -10.41
CA VAL A 99 8.24 -14.70 -10.41
C VAL A 99 7.68 -15.27 -11.70
N ASN A 100 6.58 -14.70 -12.20
CA ASN A 100 5.95 -15.17 -13.44
C ASN A 100 6.77 -14.78 -14.69
N ASP A 101 7.41 -13.61 -14.71
CA ASP A 101 8.34 -13.23 -15.78
C ASP A 101 9.44 -14.29 -15.95
N LEU A 102 10.08 -14.70 -14.84
CA LEU A 102 11.11 -15.74 -14.88
C LEU A 102 10.56 -17.11 -15.32
N ARG A 103 9.37 -17.50 -14.83
CA ARG A 103 8.70 -18.74 -15.25
C ARG A 103 8.38 -18.75 -16.75
N MET A 104 8.09 -17.59 -17.33
CA MET A 104 7.79 -17.42 -18.75
C MET A 104 9.04 -17.19 -19.62
N GLY A 105 10.25 -17.26 -19.04
CA GLY A 105 11.50 -17.07 -19.78
C GLY A 105 11.76 -15.62 -20.21
N VAL A 106 11.10 -14.64 -19.58
CA VAL A 106 11.39 -13.22 -19.84
C VAL A 106 12.81 -12.90 -19.36
N PRO A 107 13.66 -12.28 -20.19
CA PRO A 107 15.01 -11.91 -19.77
C PRO A 107 14.98 -11.01 -18.52
N ARG A 108 15.84 -11.30 -17.54
CA ARG A 108 15.91 -10.54 -16.27
C ARG A 108 16.03 -9.03 -16.49
N ALA A 109 16.86 -8.60 -17.43
CA ALA A 109 17.02 -7.18 -17.75
C ALA A 109 15.72 -6.51 -18.22
N VAL A 110 14.86 -7.24 -18.95
CA VAL A 110 13.55 -6.74 -19.40
C VAL A 110 12.58 -6.61 -18.23
N MET A 111 12.52 -7.62 -17.36
CA MET A 111 11.74 -7.59 -16.12
C MET A 111 12.17 -6.42 -15.21
N GLU A 112 13.48 -6.26 -14.99
CA GLU A 112 14.05 -5.19 -14.16
C GLU A 112 13.75 -3.81 -14.74
N LYS A 113 13.89 -3.63 -16.05
CA LYS A 113 13.53 -2.38 -16.74
C LYS A 113 12.05 -2.04 -16.54
N ARG A 114 11.15 -3.02 -16.72
CA ARG A 114 9.70 -2.81 -16.55
C ARG A 114 9.33 -2.48 -15.11
N LEU A 115 9.94 -3.16 -14.14
CA LEU A 115 9.76 -2.83 -12.73
C LEU A 115 10.25 -1.42 -12.42
N GLY A 116 11.41 -1.01 -12.95
CA GLY A 116 11.90 0.36 -12.85
C GLY A 116 10.87 1.37 -13.36
N THR A 117 10.30 1.14 -14.55
CA THR A 117 9.24 1.99 -15.11
C THR A 117 7.98 2.05 -14.23
N ILE A 118 7.58 0.93 -13.60
CA ILE A 118 6.44 0.92 -12.65
C ILE A 118 6.76 1.84 -11.47
N ILE A 119 7.93 1.69 -10.85
CA ILE A 119 8.34 2.49 -9.68
C ILE A 119 8.47 3.97 -10.06
N GLU A 120 9.09 4.29 -11.18
CA GLU A 120 9.20 5.67 -11.69
C GLU A 120 7.82 6.31 -11.89
N THR A 121 6.87 5.55 -12.45
CA THR A 121 5.51 6.06 -12.68
C THR A 121 4.80 6.37 -11.36
N LEU A 122 4.95 5.51 -10.36
CA LEU A 122 4.42 5.72 -9.01
C LEU A 122 5.07 6.94 -8.33
N ASN A 123 6.40 7.06 -8.41
CA ASN A 123 7.13 8.20 -7.84
C ASN A 123 6.72 9.54 -8.47
N ARG A 124 6.51 9.58 -9.79
CA ARG A 124 6.00 10.79 -10.49
C ARG A 124 4.59 11.18 -10.05
N ARG A 125 3.82 10.22 -9.53
CA ARG A 125 2.50 10.45 -8.90
C ARG A 125 2.62 10.81 -7.41
N HIS A 126 3.84 11.01 -6.90
CA HIS A 126 4.14 11.27 -5.49
C HIS A 126 3.68 10.15 -4.54
N ILE A 127 3.69 8.91 -5.04
CA ILE A 127 3.35 7.72 -4.26
C ILE A 127 4.62 7.12 -3.67
N GLU A 128 4.65 6.90 -2.36
CA GLU A 128 5.75 6.19 -1.72
C GLU A 128 5.71 4.69 -2.08
N VAL A 129 6.86 4.12 -2.42
CA VAL A 129 6.93 2.74 -2.95
C VAL A 129 7.67 1.82 -1.98
N LEU A 130 7.07 0.67 -1.70
CA LEU A 130 7.71 -0.48 -1.07
C LEU A 130 7.76 -1.65 -2.06
N VAL A 131 8.96 -2.08 -2.44
CA VAL A 131 9.16 -3.30 -3.23
C VAL A 131 9.33 -4.51 -2.30
N ILE A 132 8.63 -5.59 -2.61
CA ILE A 132 8.69 -6.84 -1.90
C ILE A 132 9.40 -7.90 -2.75
N ARG A 133 10.31 -8.67 -2.14
CA ARG A 133 10.80 -9.91 -2.77
C ARG A 133 9.93 -11.11 -2.39
N TYR A 134 9.42 -11.78 -3.42
CA TYR A 134 8.77 -13.09 -3.37
C TYR A 134 9.48 -14.09 -4.30
N GLY A 135 9.34 -15.40 -4.02
CA GLY A 135 9.82 -16.48 -4.90
C GLY A 135 11.33 -16.49 -5.22
N GLY A 136 12.17 -15.84 -4.41
CA GLY A 136 13.63 -15.78 -4.61
C GLY A 136 14.10 -14.75 -5.64
N VAL A 137 13.18 -13.95 -6.20
CA VAL A 137 13.52 -12.93 -7.20
C VAL A 137 14.03 -11.66 -6.50
N ASP A 138 15.35 -11.52 -6.37
CA ASP A 138 15.92 -10.30 -5.82
C ASP A 138 15.88 -9.16 -6.84
N LEU A 139 15.26 -8.05 -6.42
CA LEU A 139 15.04 -6.80 -7.16
C LEU A 139 15.44 -5.57 -6.33
N SER A 140 16.21 -5.79 -5.25
CA SER A 140 16.65 -4.74 -4.33
C SER A 140 17.41 -3.61 -5.03
N HIS A 141 18.28 -3.94 -5.99
CA HIS A 141 19.04 -2.94 -6.76
C HIS A 141 18.13 -2.06 -7.62
N VAL A 142 17.03 -2.60 -8.16
CA VAL A 142 16.03 -1.81 -8.88
C VAL A 142 15.31 -0.88 -7.92
N ALA A 143 14.83 -1.41 -6.79
CA ALA A 143 14.15 -0.60 -5.77
C ALA A 143 15.02 0.58 -5.30
N VAL A 144 16.27 0.31 -4.91
CA VAL A 144 17.21 1.33 -4.45
C VAL A 144 17.50 2.37 -5.52
N ARG A 145 17.73 1.95 -6.78
CA ARG A 145 17.99 2.87 -7.90
C ARG A 145 16.84 3.87 -8.12
N HIS A 146 15.61 3.43 -7.85
CA HIS A 146 14.40 4.26 -8.00
C HIS A 146 13.86 4.79 -6.66
N HIS A 147 14.70 4.87 -5.63
CA HIS A 147 14.36 5.46 -4.32
C HIS A 147 13.19 4.80 -3.58
N ALA A 148 12.88 3.54 -3.89
CA ALA A 148 11.88 2.75 -3.18
C ALA A 148 12.49 2.01 -1.98
N LEU A 149 11.69 1.80 -0.92
CA LEU A 149 12.06 0.84 0.12
C LEU A 149 12.00 -0.58 -0.42
N TYR A 150 12.74 -1.49 0.19
CA TYR A 150 12.76 -2.90 -0.18
C TYR A 150 12.69 -3.80 1.06
N VAL A 151 11.83 -4.80 1.03
CA VAL A 151 11.73 -5.82 2.09
C VAL A 151 11.73 -7.22 1.49
N PRO A 152 12.69 -8.08 1.85
CA PRO A 152 12.67 -9.47 1.44
C PRO A 152 11.77 -10.31 2.33
N TRP A 153 10.77 -10.99 1.75
CA TRP A 153 10.04 -11.99 2.50
C TRP A 153 10.89 -13.23 2.74
N LYS A 154 10.91 -13.67 3.99
CA LYS A 154 11.67 -14.83 4.47
C LYS A 154 10.78 -15.67 5.37
N VAL A 155 10.06 -16.61 4.78
CA VAL A 155 9.18 -17.53 5.50
C VAL A 155 9.66 -18.95 5.27
N ALA A 156 9.84 -19.69 6.36
CA ALA A 156 10.29 -21.08 6.29
C ALA A 156 9.34 -21.94 5.42
N PRO A 157 9.87 -22.93 4.69
CA PRO A 157 9.04 -23.89 3.97
C PRO A 157 8.18 -24.73 4.94
N GLY A 158 7.23 -25.50 4.40
CA GLY A 158 6.38 -26.40 5.18
C GLY A 158 5.07 -25.75 5.63
N ARG A 159 4.78 -25.80 6.94
CA ARG A 159 3.44 -25.49 7.49
C ARG A 159 2.88 -24.09 7.17
N HIS A 160 3.70 -23.16 6.72
CA HIS A 160 3.33 -21.79 6.36
C HIS A 160 2.92 -21.63 4.90
N ARG A 161 2.84 -22.74 4.16
CA ARG A 161 2.50 -22.76 2.74
C ARG A 161 1.04 -23.12 2.54
N ALA A 162 0.47 -22.61 1.45
CA ALA A 162 -0.80 -23.06 0.91
C ALA A 162 -0.67 -24.48 0.32
N ARG A 163 -1.78 -25.02 -0.17
CA ARG A 163 -1.87 -26.39 -0.67
C ARG A 163 -0.93 -26.73 -1.83
N ASP A 164 -0.38 -25.74 -2.52
CA ASP A 164 0.58 -25.93 -3.62
C ASP A 164 2.05 -25.91 -3.18
N GLY A 165 2.32 -25.71 -1.88
CA GLY A 165 3.68 -25.66 -1.33
C GLY A 165 4.47 -24.39 -1.68
N ALA A 166 3.96 -23.52 -2.56
CA ALA A 166 4.66 -22.32 -3.05
C ALA A 166 4.11 -21.04 -2.41
N HIS A 167 2.79 -20.85 -2.43
CA HIS A 167 2.14 -19.67 -1.85
C HIS A 167 2.08 -19.77 -0.33
N TYR A 168 1.88 -18.63 0.34
CA TYR A 168 1.71 -18.61 1.78
C TYR A 168 0.26 -18.92 2.15
N ASN A 169 0.06 -19.62 3.27
CA ASN A 169 -1.24 -19.65 3.92
C ASN A 169 -1.42 -18.43 4.84
N ALA A 170 -2.54 -18.35 5.56
CA ALA A 170 -2.83 -17.26 6.49
C ALA A 170 -1.70 -17.02 7.52
N GLU A 171 -1.12 -18.09 8.07
CA GLU A 171 -0.02 -18.01 9.04
C GLU A 171 1.27 -17.50 8.40
N GLY A 172 1.59 -17.99 7.20
CA GLY A 172 2.72 -17.48 6.42
C GLY A 172 2.58 -16.00 6.11
N TYR A 173 1.39 -15.55 5.73
CA TYR A 173 1.15 -14.13 5.49
C TYR A 173 1.23 -13.28 6.76
N ARG A 174 0.88 -13.81 7.93
CA ARG A 174 1.08 -13.13 9.21
C ARG A 174 2.57 -12.84 9.47
N ILE A 175 3.44 -13.78 9.10
CA ILE A 175 4.90 -13.60 9.20
C ILE A 175 5.36 -12.51 8.21
N VAL A 176 4.91 -12.53 6.95
CA VAL A 176 5.33 -11.49 5.99
C VAL A 176 4.86 -10.09 6.38
N VAL A 177 3.67 -9.97 6.97
CA VAL A 177 3.17 -8.69 7.50
C VAL A 177 4.10 -8.17 8.58
N GLY A 178 4.53 -9.03 9.52
CA GLY A 178 5.52 -8.64 10.54
C GLY A 178 6.85 -8.16 9.95
N GLN A 179 7.28 -8.72 8.83
CA GLN A 179 8.54 -8.34 8.16
C GLN A 179 8.45 -7.00 7.43
N MET A 180 7.30 -6.66 6.84
CA MET A 180 7.11 -5.40 6.10
C MET A 180 6.68 -4.24 6.99
N LEU A 181 6.14 -4.52 8.18
CA LEU A 181 5.50 -3.51 9.04
C LEU A 181 6.40 -2.29 9.33
N PRO A 182 7.68 -2.44 9.73
CA PRO A 182 8.53 -1.27 9.99
C PRO A 182 8.74 -0.37 8.76
N ALA A 183 8.80 -0.97 7.57
CA ALA A 183 8.93 -0.21 6.32
C ALA A 183 7.63 0.53 6.00
N VAL A 184 6.48 -0.13 6.12
CA VAL A 184 5.17 0.49 5.89
C VAL A 184 4.92 1.65 6.87
N GLU A 185 5.25 1.49 8.15
CA GLU A 185 5.15 2.56 9.14
C GLU A 185 6.07 3.75 8.82
N THR A 186 7.25 3.46 8.27
CA THR A 186 8.17 4.51 7.79
C THR A 186 7.54 5.29 6.65
N LEU A 187 6.91 4.62 5.69
CA LEU A 187 6.21 5.28 4.59
C LEU A 187 4.99 6.08 5.08
N ILE A 188 4.23 5.53 6.04
CA ILE A 188 3.10 6.24 6.67
C ILE A 188 3.56 7.56 7.29
N ARG A 189 4.70 7.59 7.98
CA ARG A 189 5.27 8.83 8.54
C ARG A 189 5.74 9.82 7.48
N ARG A 190 6.12 9.37 6.28
CA ARG A 190 6.50 10.27 5.17
C ARG A 190 5.30 10.96 4.56
N VAL A 191 4.17 10.26 4.44
CA VAL A 191 2.94 10.79 3.81
C VAL A 191 2.00 11.52 4.77
N ARG A 192 2.22 11.39 6.09
CA ARG A 192 1.59 12.22 7.13
C ARG A 192 2.65 13.11 7.81
N PRO A 193 2.96 14.29 7.26
CA PRO A 193 3.79 15.28 7.94
C PRO A 193 3.10 15.86 9.19
#